data_AF-A0A328TRA9-F1
#
_entry.id   AF-A0A328TRA9-F1
#
_cell.length_a   1.000
_cell.length_b   1.000
_cell.length_c   1.000
_cell.angle_alpha   90.00
_cell.angle_beta   90.00
_cell.angle_gamma   90.00
#
_symmetry.space_group_name_H-M   'P 1'
#
loop_
_entity.id
_entity.type
_entity.pdbx_description
1 polymer ?
#
loop_
_entity_poly.entity_id
_entity_poly.type
_entity_poly.pdbx_seq_one_letter_code
_entity_poly.pdbx_strand_id
1 'polypeptide(L)' 'MDAKKYGVLDRDGWREDIRKGFSEAFRVLRPQGTLVFKWNETQIPVRRVIELTDQKPTIWQRTGKGDKTHWILFLKS' A
#
# COMPACT_ATOMS: atom_id res chain seq x y z
N MET A 1 -9.71 -18.79 -13.59
CA MET A 1 -8.88 -17.68 -13.09
C MET A 1 -8.68 -17.90 -11.60
N ASP A 2 -7.45 -18.18 -11.18
CA ASP A 2 -7.12 -18.59 -9.83
C ASP A 2 -7.24 -17.44 -8.82
N ALA A 3 -8.45 -17.20 -8.32
CA ALA A 3 -8.71 -16.40 -7.12
C ALA A 3 -8.24 -17.10 -5.82
N LYS A 4 -7.53 -18.23 -5.92
CA LYS A 4 -7.24 -19.14 -4.79
C LYS A 4 -6.04 -18.74 -3.92
N LYS A 5 -5.28 -17.68 -4.26
CA LYS A 5 -4.10 -17.25 -3.46
C LYS A 5 -4.15 -15.83 -2.94
N TYR A 6 -4.85 -14.91 -3.59
CA TYR A 6 -4.91 -13.49 -3.19
C TYR A 6 -6.29 -12.90 -3.49
N GLY A 7 -6.77 -12.01 -2.63
CA GLY A 7 -8.01 -11.26 -2.87
C GLY A 7 -7.93 -10.47 -4.19
N VAL A 8 -9.06 -10.34 -4.87
CA VAL A 8 -9.17 -9.58 -6.11
C VAL A 8 -9.61 -8.16 -5.78
N LEU A 9 -8.88 -7.18 -6.28
CA LEU A 9 -9.30 -5.78 -6.18
C LEU A 9 -10.44 -5.52 -7.17
N ASP A 10 -11.45 -4.77 -6.73
CA ASP A 10 -12.54 -4.36 -7.60
C ASP A 10 -11.99 -3.55 -8.79
N ARG A 11 -12.49 -3.78 -10.00
CA ARG A 11 -11.89 -3.19 -11.21
C ARG A 11 -12.04 -1.67 -11.25
N ASP A 12 -13.15 -1.15 -10.75
CA ASP A 12 -13.53 0.24 -10.89
C ASP A 12 -13.32 1.04 -9.57
N GLY A 13 -13.50 0.39 -8.43
CA GLY A 13 -13.50 0.99 -7.10
C GLY A 13 -12.20 0.87 -6.30
N TRP A 14 -11.23 0.03 -6.71
CA TRP A 14 -10.07 -0.27 -5.85
C TRP A 14 -9.25 0.95 -5.42
N ARG A 15 -9.19 1.99 -6.26
CA ARG A 15 -8.44 3.22 -5.92
C ARG A 15 -9.10 3.95 -4.75
N GLU A 16 -10.42 3.94 -4.71
CA GLU A 16 -11.20 4.52 -3.62
C GLU A 16 -10.99 3.72 -2.34
N ASP A 17 -11.07 2.39 -2.44
CA ASP A 17 -10.89 1.50 -1.30
C ASP A 17 -9.50 1.66 -0.67
N ILE A 18 -8.45 1.73 -1.50
CA ILE A 18 -7.08 1.94 -1.03
C ILE A 18 -6.91 3.34 -0.43
N ARG A 19 -7.50 4.40 -1.03
CA ARG A 19 -7.43 5.76 -0.48
C ARG A 19 -8.09 5.83 0.90
N LYS A 20 -9.29 5.26 1.04
CA LYS A 20 -9.99 5.13 2.33
C LYS A 20 -9.20 4.30 3.32
N GLY A 21 -8.60 3.20 2.87
CA GLY A 21 -7.73 2.34 3.67
C GLY A 21 -6.52 3.08 4.23
N PHE A 22 -5.83 3.89 3.41
CA PHE A 22 -4.76 4.76 3.90
C PHE A 22 -5.28 5.77 4.92
N SER A 23 -6.34 6.51 4.59
CA SER A 23 -6.92 7.51 5.48
C SER A 23 -7.26 6.93 6.85
N GLU A 24 -7.93 5.77 6.88
CA GLU A 24 -8.29 5.09 8.13
C GLU A 24 -7.09 4.55 8.89
N ALA A 25 -6.11 3.94 8.19
CA ALA A 25 -4.89 3.46 8.82
C ALA A 25 -4.15 4.60 9.53
N PHE A 26 -4.01 5.76 8.88
CA PHE A 26 -3.39 6.93 9.51
C PHE A 26 -4.26 7.52 10.62
N ARG A 27 -5.59 7.51 10.50
CA ARG A 27 -6.50 8.00 11.56
C ARG A 27 -6.31 7.23 12.86
N VAL A 28 -6.25 5.90 12.80
CA VAL A 28 -6.19 5.02 13.99
C VAL A 28 -4.80 4.88 14.61
N LEU A 29 -3.73 5.21 13.87
CA LEU A 29 -2.38 5.18 14.42
C LEU A 29 -2.22 6.21 15.55
N ARG A 30 -1.51 5.83 16.62
CA ARG A 30 -1.07 6.79 17.65
C ARG A 30 -0.08 7.81 17.07
N PRO A 31 0.11 8.99 17.70
CA PRO A 31 1.19 9.90 17.32
C PRO A 31 2.55 9.17 17.27
N GLN A 32 3.37 9.47 16.27
CA GLN A 32 4.67 8.79 16.01
C GLN A 32 4.53 7.27 15.74
N GLY A 33 3.32 6.80 15.41
CA GLY A 33 3.08 5.43 14.99
C GLY A 33 3.57 5.17 13.55
N THR A 34 3.85 3.92 13.23
CA THR A 34 4.34 3.51 11.90
C THR A 34 3.29 2.68 11.18
N LEU A 35 2.93 3.07 9.96
CA LEU A 35 2.21 2.21 9.02
C LEU A 35 3.24 1.38 8.24
N VAL A 36 3.15 0.06 8.33
CA VAL A 36 3.92 -0.86 7.47
C VAL A 36 3.02 -1.30 6.32
N PHE A 37 3.36 -0.89 5.10
CA PHE A 37 2.60 -1.17 3.90
C PHE A 37 3.37 -2.12 2.98
N LYS A 38 2.76 -3.25 2.65
CA LYS A 38 3.32 -4.26 1.74
C LYS A 38 2.54 -4.24 0.42
N TRP A 39 3.23 -4.10 -0.71
CA TRP A 39 2.62 -4.12 -2.04
C TRP A 39 3.40 -4.97 -3.03
N ASN A 40 2.71 -5.70 -3.91
CA ASN A 40 3.35 -6.38 -5.04
C ASN A 40 2.98 -5.66 -6.34
N GLU A 41 3.97 -5.22 -7.11
CA GLU A 41 3.76 -4.38 -8.28
C GLU A 41 3.46 -5.15 -9.59
N THR A 42 3.22 -6.47 -9.52
CA THR A 42 3.03 -7.30 -10.72
C THR A 42 1.85 -6.86 -11.59
N GLN A 43 0.73 -6.45 -10.97
CA GLN A 43 -0.47 -6.03 -11.69
C GLN A 43 -0.64 -4.51 -11.70
N ILE A 44 -0.33 -3.86 -10.58
CA ILE A 44 -0.51 -2.43 -10.39
C ILE A 44 0.82 -1.85 -9.92
N PRO A 45 1.44 -0.95 -10.69
CA PRO A 45 2.67 -0.29 -10.30
C PRO A 45 2.51 0.42 -8.95
N VAL A 46 3.46 0.22 -8.05
CA VAL A 46 3.45 0.80 -6.70
C VAL A 46 3.23 2.32 -6.71
N ARG A 47 3.75 3.03 -7.73
CA ARG A 47 3.58 4.47 -7.89
C ARG A 47 2.10 4.88 -7.89
N ARG A 48 1.23 4.13 -8.59
CA ARG A 48 -0.21 4.44 -8.66
C ARG A 48 -0.91 4.29 -7.32
N VAL A 49 -0.32 3.52 -6.40
CA VAL A 49 -0.82 3.28 -5.05
C VAL A 49 -0.34 4.34 -4.08
N ILE A 50 0.94 4.72 -4.16
CA ILE A 50 1.52 5.76 -3.30
C ILE A 50 0.94 7.14 -3.61
N GLU A 51 0.57 7.41 -4.86
CA GLU A 51 -0.17 8.62 -5.25
C GLU A 51 -1.59 8.71 -4.64
N LEU A 52 -2.09 7.67 -3.95
CA LEU A 52 -3.39 7.67 -3.27
C LEU A 52 -3.31 8.12 -1.80
N THR A 53 -2.15 8.54 -1.31
CA THR A 53 -1.97 9.09 0.04
C THR A 53 -1.06 10.32 -0.01
N ASP A 54 -1.37 11.33 0.79
CA ASP A 54 -0.51 12.51 0.96
C ASP A 54 0.66 12.25 1.92
N GLN A 55 0.65 11.11 2.62
CA GLN A 55 1.70 10.73 3.56
C GLN A 55 2.96 10.28 2.80
N LYS A 56 4.12 10.83 3.20
CA LYS A 56 5.39 10.54 2.54
C LYS A 56 6.03 9.27 3.10
N PRO A 57 6.50 8.34 2.23
CA PRO A 57 7.30 7.21 2.67
C PRO A 57 8.54 7.67 3.44
N THR A 58 8.78 7.04 4.60
CA THR A 58 9.98 7.27 5.41
C THR A 58 11.08 6.26 5.06
N ILE A 59 10.70 4.99 4.92
CA ILE A 59 11.63 3.91 4.53
C ILE A 59 10.97 3.13 3.39
N TRP A 60 11.77 2.76 2.39
CA TRP A 60 11.31 1.99 1.26
C TRP A 60 12.31 0.87 0.96
N GLN A 61 11.85 -0.38 1.03
CA GLN A 61 12.60 -1.57 0.67
C GLN A 61 11.91 -2.34 -0.45
N ARG A 62 12.69 -2.86 -1.41
CA ARG A 62 12.22 -3.78 -2.45
C ARG A 62 12.79 -5.18 -2.19
N THR A 63 11.96 -6.19 -2.39
CA THR A 63 12.27 -7.59 -2.08
C THR A 63 11.58 -8.56 -3.06
N GLY A 64 11.95 -9.84 -3.01
CA GLY A 64 11.32 -10.92 -3.75
C GLY A 64 11.87 -11.09 -5.17
N LYS A 65 11.23 -11.98 -5.96
CA LYS A 65 11.69 -12.28 -7.33
C LYS A 65 11.54 -11.05 -8.23
N GLY A 66 12.67 -10.49 -8.66
CA GLY A 66 12.73 -9.32 -9.53
C GLY A 66 12.33 -8.01 -8.83
N ASP A 67 12.51 -7.91 -7.52
CA ASP A 67 12.29 -6.69 -6.72
C ASP A 67 10.87 -6.10 -6.78
N LYS A 68 9.89 -6.95 -7.11
CA LYS A 68 8.49 -6.53 -7.29
C LYS A 68 7.69 -6.39 -6.01
N THR A 69 8.24 -6.77 -4.85
CA THR A 69 7.55 -6.60 -3.56
C THR A 69 8.12 -5.41 -2.81
N HIS A 70 7.27 -4.43 -2.55
CA HIS A 70 7.59 -3.19 -1.87
C HIS A 70 7.13 -3.29 -0.42
N TRP A 71 8.05 -3.04 0.50
CA TRP A 71 7.76 -2.75 1.90
C TRP A 71 8.03 -1.26 2.13
N ILE A 72 6.98 -0.54 2.49
CA ILE A 72 7.01 0.92 2.58
C ILE A 72 6.51 1.28 3.99
N LEU A 73 7.33 2.03 4.71
CA LEU A 73 6.99 2.49 6.05
C LEU A 73 6.64 3.97 5.97
N PHE A 74 5.57 4.34 6.63
CA PHE A 74 5.16 5.74 6.82
C PHE A 74 5.12 6.02 8.31
N LEU A 75 5.80 7.09 8.74
CA LEU A 75 5.69 7.60 10.09
C LEU A 75 4.52 8.59 10.18
N LYS A 76 3.58 8.35 11.09
CA LYS A 76 2.56 9.34 11.45
C LYS A 76 3.21 10.43 12.28
N SER A 77 3.27 11.64 11.72
CA SER A 77 3.65 12.84 12.47
C SER A 77 2.57 13.22 13.49
#